data_AF-A0A368G1H1-F1
#
_entry.id   AF-A0A368G1H1-F1
#
_cell.length_a   1.000
_cell.length_b   1.000
_cell.length_c   1.000
_cell.angle_alpha   90.00
_cell.angle_beta   90.00
_cell.angle_gamma   90.00
#
_symmetry.space_group_name_H-M   'P 1'
#
loop_
_entity.id
_entity.type
_entity.pdbx_description
1 polymer ?
#
loop_
_entity_poly.entity_id
_entity_poly.type
_entity_poly.pdbx_seq_one_letter_code
_entity_poly.pdbx_strand_id
1 'polypeptide(L)'
;LILFQSLIGRIEKWQEEARAAVEHCKSENPETTSSSDLRDLVERGQEFDVRLTEVDQLWRTIEMREWSVQAKHVLEWATTDGMENDDEFLSRERWKADDILRLISDGSRLFSNEGPSSPVNALHSRLKTALLAESKVERLFADPSGSEGDLDSLWSEIRESDWLNSKAMDNMREELLRVRAVRDRAVDKEITLVDCIEVIKECELSKFLLNSELHKKLLTARDDLLKFTQRLMNLFQKPSSYYNLVEIIRDREDIAALVEGQVIPRFLVDSPAPEDQWVQLREFSSCAEMKQHLYTLRDQQRALIGSLQEANSKRSTVDTCVCASSSGPQNSDILVCILCRAKYHVSCCEWDPFLDRLPEGAYLCVRCLRGRRPCIEDVQAACNLAPANSMEVVLVRELVCRGRELACEAKTLLADVAVLGGELSDELKDRTQSIVESVMACEVLDMDILPKVAPLIQKTCCSIIDSQKKSWSLLRERPARSTPMPFIFIRPKRGKRNSNGKHSSKKERKRSRVVYHQDDETCSADTCLKPYGETVGWILCEAGCARWYHYVCIGMTAESAKSLPSYICYRCSSSTQQVAQHPVAV
;
A
#
# COMPACT_ATOMS: atom_id res chain seq x y z
N LEU A 1 -31.34 -70.21 43.14
CA LEU A 1 -32.22 -69.49 44.09
C LEU A 1 -31.57 -68.22 44.62
N ILE A 2 -30.44 -68.29 45.33
CA ILE A 2 -29.73 -67.10 45.89
C ILE A 2 -29.31 -66.09 44.80
N LEU A 3 -28.71 -66.56 43.69
CA LEU A 3 -28.32 -65.70 42.56
C LEU A 3 -29.51 -65.02 41.88
N PHE A 4 -30.68 -65.66 41.86
CA PHE A 4 -31.89 -65.13 41.23
C PHE A 4 -32.56 -64.06 42.11
N GLN A 5 -32.57 -64.25 43.43
CA GLN A 5 -33.02 -63.23 44.38
C GLN A 5 -32.11 -61.99 44.37
N SER A 6 -30.79 -62.18 44.21
CA SER A 6 -29.85 -61.06 44.07
C SER A 6 -30.05 -60.26 42.78
N LEU A 7 -30.38 -60.92 41.67
CA LEU A 7 -30.69 -60.26 40.39
C LEU A 7 -31.99 -59.43 40.49
N ILE A 8 -33.05 -60.00 41.08
CA ILE A 8 -34.32 -59.30 41.29
C ILE A 8 -34.12 -58.04 42.14
N GLY A 9 -33.39 -58.13 43.26
CA GLY A 9 -33.13 -56.96 44.11
C GLY A 9 -32.30 -55.87 43.42
N ARG A 10 -31.41 -56.23 42.49
CA ARG A 10 -30.67 -55.26 41.65
C ARG A 10 -31.59 -54.56 40.64
N ILE A 11 -32.51 -55.31 40.03
CA ILE A 11 -33.50 -54.77 39.08
C ILE A 11 -34.45 -53.81 39.81
N GLU A 12 -35.00 -54.21 40.97
CA GLU A 12 -35.92 -53.37 41.75
C GLU A 12 -35.27 -52.05 42.19
N LYS A 13 -34.02 -52.10 42.66
CA LYS A 13 -33.25 -50.91 43.00
C LYS A 13 -33.03 -50.00 41.79
N TRP A 14 -32.67 -50.57 40.64
CA TRP A 14 -32.51 -49.81 39.40
C TRP A 14 -33.84 -49.19 38.93
N GLN A 15 -34.96 -49.91 39.04
CA GLN A 15 -36.29 -49.38 38.69
C GLN A 15 -36.74 -48.23 39.60
N GLU A 16 -36.32 -48.22 40.87
CA GLU A 16 -36.53 -47.10 41.78
C GLU A 16 -35.66 -45.89 41.39
N GLU A 17 -34.37 -46.10 41.11
CA GLU A 17 -33.47 -45.07 40.57
C GLU A 17 -34.00 -44.46 39.26
N ALA A 18 -34.46 -45.29 38.32
CA ALA A 18 -35.02 -44.88 37.04
C ALA A 18 -36.30 -44.05 37.19
N ARG A 19 -37.23 -44.49 38.03
CA ARG A 19 -38.48 -43.74 38.29
C ARG A 19 -38.20 -42.41 38.99
N ALA A 20 -37.27 -42.39 39.94
CA ALA A 20 -36.84 -41.15 40.59
C ALA A 20 -36.22 -40.17 39.59
N ALA A 21 -35.36 -40.64 38.68
CA ALA A 21 -34.75 -39.81 37.64
C ALA A 21 -35.79 -39.23 36.66
N VAL A 22 -36.76 -40.04 36.22
CA VAL A 22 -37.85 -39.57 35.35
C VAL A 22 -38.72 -38.54 36.06
N GLU A 23 -39.06 -38.73 37.33
CA GLU A 23 -39.90 -37.81 38.08
C GLU A 23 -39.17 -36.49 38.38
N HIS A 24 -37.88 -36.56 38.72
CA HIS A 24 -37.03 -35.39 38.88
C HIS A 24 -36.97 -34.53 37.61
N CYS A 25 -36.93 -35.17 36.43
CA CYS A 25 -36.96 -34.46 35.15
C CYS A 25 -38.30 -33.76 34.84
N LYS A 26 -39.39 -34.11 35.54
CA LYS A 26 -40.70 -33.43 35.41
C LYS A 26 -40.88 -32.27 36.39
N SER A 27 -40.20 -32.29 37.54
CA SER A 27 -40.47 -31.38 38.66
C SER A 27 -39.58 -30.15 38.74
N GLU A 28 -38.36 -30.16 38.17
CA GLU A 28 -37.39 -29.07 38.31
C GLU A 28 -36.68 -28.66 36.99
N ASN A 29 -36.05 -27.48 37.03
CA ASN A 29 -35.32 -26.86 35.93
C ASN A 29 -34.39 -27.86 35.19
N PRO A 30 -34.37 -27.87 33.86
CA PRO A 30 -33.73 -28.90 33.02
C PRO A 30 -32.18 -29.00 33.13
N GLU A 31 -31.52 -28.24 33.99
CA GLU A 31 -30.05 -28.09 34.04
C GLU A 31 -29.35 -28.94 35.11
N THR A 32 -30.06 -29.58 36.05
CA THR A 32 -29.45 -30.27 37.21
C THR A 32 -29.11 -31.75 37.00
N THR A 33 -29.58 -32.39 35.93
CA THR A 33 -29.26 -33.79 35.58
C THR A 33 -28.73 -33.83 34.16
N SER A 34 -27.51 -34.35 33.94
CA SER A 34 -26.92 -34.40 32.60
C SER A 34 -27.63 -35.44 31.73
N SER A 35 -27.82 -35.17 30.43
CA SER A 35 -28.30 -36.17 29.47
C SER A 35 -27.36 -37.40 29.40
N SER A 36 -26.08 -37.23 29.78
CA SER A 36 -25.12 -38.34 29.93
C SER A 36 -25.51 -39.28 31.08
N ASP A 37 -25.88 -38.73 32.23
CA ASP A 37 -26.23 -39.53 33.43
C ASP A 37 -27.47 -40.41 33.18
N LEU A 38 -28.41 -39.91 32.39
CA LEU A 38 -29.61 -40.65 31.98
C LEU A 38 -29.27 -41.76 30.97
N ARG A 39 -28.32 -41.54 30.06
CA ARG A 39 -27.84 -42.55 29.10
C ARG A 39 -27.10 -43.68 29.84
N ASP A 40 -26.25 -43.34 30.80
CA ASP A 40 -25.57 -44.33 31.64
C ASP A 40 -26.57 -45.17 32.45
N LEU A 41 -27.66 -44.54 32.94
CA LEU A 41 -28.73 -45.24 33.65
C LEU A 41 -29.51 -46.18 32.73
N VAL A 42 -29.73 -45.80 31.48
CA VAL A 42 -30.32 -46.66 30.44
C VAL A 42 -29.42 -47.85 30.13
N GLU A 43 -28.12 -47.64 29.93
CA GLU A 43 -27.16 -48.70 29.64
C GLU A 43 -27.15 -49.77 30.76
N ARG A 44 -27.10 -49.33 32.03
CA ARG A 44 -27.24 -50.22 33.19
C ARG A 44 -28.56 -51.00 33.19
N GLY A 45 -29.63 -50.40 32.67
CA GLY A 45 -30.93 -51.06 32.53
C GLY A 45 -30.96 -52.13 31.45
N GLN A 46 -30.27 -51.89 30.33
CA GLN A 46 -30.16 -52.83 29.21
C GLN A 46 -29.28 -54.04 29.53
N GLU A 47 -28.29 -53.89 30.42
CA GLU A 47 -27.43 -55.00 30.90
C GLU A 47 -28.20 -56.13 31.58
N PHE A 48 -29.41 -55.88 32.07
CA PHE A 48 -30.24 -56.91 32.71
C PHE A 48 -30.88 -57.90 31.73
N ASP A 49 -30.82 -57.65 30.41
CA ASP A 49 -31.37 -58.50 29.33
C ASP A 49 -32.85 -58.90 29.53
N VAL A 50 -33.61 -58.00 30.15
CA VAL A 50 -35.06 -58.13 30.38
C VAL A 50 -35.78 -56.87 29.90
N ARG A 51 -37.02 -57.01 29.41
CA ARG A 51 -37.82 -55.85 29.00
C ARG A 51 -38.29 -55.06 30.22
N LEU A 52 -37.69 -53.90 30.44
CA LEU A 52 -38.04 -52.98 31.52
C LEU A 52 -38.70 -51.75 30.92
N THR A 53 -39.94 -51.46 31.32
CA THR A 53 -40.69 -50.28 30.83
C THR A 53 -40.04 -48.97 31.23
N GLU A 54 -39.25 -48.98 32.31
CA GLU A 54 -38.50 -47.82 32.79
C GLU A 54 -37.38 -47.44 31.81
N VAL A 55 -36.80 -48.39 31.06
CA VAL A 55 -35.80 -48.10 30.01
C VAL A 55 -36.44 -47.28 28.89
N ASP A 56 -37.64 -47.66 28.45
CA ASP A 56 -38.39 -46.93 27.42
C ASP A 56 -38.81 -45.53 27.93
N GLN A 57 -39.18 -45.42 29.20
CA GLN A 57 -39.51 -44.13 29.84
C GLN A 57 -38.29 -43.20 29.95
N LEU A 58 -37.11 -43.75 30.28
CA LEU A 58 -35.86 -42.99 30.33
C LEU A 58 -35.45 -42.52 28.94
N TRP A 59 -35.50 -43.38 27.92
CA TRP A 59 -35.25 -42.99 26.53
C TRP A 59 -36.16 -41.87 26.05
N ARG A 60 -37.47 -42.01 26.29
CA ARG A 60 -38.44 -40.94 25.98
C ARG A 60 -38.12 -39.63 26.70
N THR A 61 -37.67 -39.71 27.95
CA THR A 61 -37.28 -38.53 28.75
C THR A 61 -36.03 -37.84 28.17
N ILE A 62 -35.05 -38.62 27.73
CA ILE A 62 -33.85 -38.12 27.06
C ILE A 62 -34.24 -37.44 25.74
N GLU A 63 -35.04 -38.09 24.90
CA GLU A 63 -35.51 -37.55 23.62
C GLU A 63 -36.27 -36.23 23.81
N MET A 64 -37.19 -36.16 24.78
CA MET A 64 -37.93 -34.93 25.11
C MET A 64 -37.03 -33.77 25.54
N ARG A 65 -35.95 -34.05 26.29
CA ARG A 65 -34.98 -33.04 26.73
C ARG A 65 -34.10 -32.56 25.59
N GLU A 66 -33.54 -33.48 24.82
CA GLU A 66 -32.70 -33.14 23.66
C GLU A 66 -33.49 -32.35 22.62
N TRP A 67 -34.74 -32.77 22.38
CA TRP A 67 -35.67 -32.03 21.56
C TRP A 67 -35.90 -30.61 22.08
N SER A 68 -36.18 -30.46 23.38
CA SER A 68 -36.42 -29.14 24.00
C SER A 68 -35.23 -28.20 23.87
N VAL A 69 -34.00 -28.71 24.02
CA VAL A 69 -32.77 -27.94 23.84
C VAL A 69 -32.62 -27.47 22.39
N GLN A 70 -32.79 -28.37 21.42
CA GLN A 70 -32.71 -28.01 19.99
C GLN A 70 -33.81 -27.03 19.58
N ALA A 71 -35.04 -27.23 20.06
CA ALA A 71 -36.16 -26.33 19.82
C ALA A 71 -35.88 -24.92 20.38
N LYS A 72 -35.31 -24.85 21.59
CA LYS A 72 -34.93 -23.60 22.25
C LYS A 72 -33.92 -22.80 21.41
N HIS A 73 -32.89 -23.44 20.86
CA HIS A 73 -31.89 -22.76 20.03
C HIS A 73 -32.48 -22.03 18.83
N VAL A 74 -33.51 -22.59 18.20
CA VAL A 74 -34.17 -21.99 17.03
C VAL A 74 -35.18 -20.92 17.46
N LEU A 75 -35.95 -21.19 18.52
CA LEU A 75 -36.99 -20.27 19.01
C LEU A 75 -36.41 -19.00 19.63
N GLU A 76 -35.28 -19.13 20.33
CA GLU A 76 -34.56 -18.02 20.98
C GLU A 76 -33.56 -17.34 20.06
N TRP A 77 -33.50 -17.70 18.77
CA TRP A 77 -32.67 -16.99 17.82
C TRP A 77 -33.06 -15.51 17.78
N ALA A 78 -32.12 -14.66 18.15
CA ALA A 78 -32.25 -13.22 18.15
C ALA A 78 -31.24 -12.60 17.19
N THR A 79 -31.68 -11.57 16.48
CA THR A 79 -30.80 -10.72 15.67
C THR A 79 -30.36 -9.54 16.52
N THR A 80 -29.05 -9.26 16.57
CA THR A 80 -28.47 -8.14 17.32
C THR A 80 -28.14 -7.01 16.36
N ASP A 81 -28.29 -5.75 16.78
CA ASP A 81 -27.95 -4.61 15.93
C ASP A 81 -26.50 -4.69 15.45
N GLY A 82 -26.30 -4.55 14.14
CA GLY A 82 -24.98 -4.60 13.51
C GLY A 82 -24.32 -5.97 13.41
N MET A 83 -25.03 -7.08 13.66
CA MET A 83 -24.49 -8.45 13.52
C MET A 83 -23.88 -8.73 12.13
N GLU A 84 -24.30 -7.98 11.11
CA GLU A 84 -23.79 -8.10 9.75
C GLU A 84 -22.33 -7.61 9.62
N ASN A 85 -21.84 -6.84 10.60
CA ASN A 85 -20.48 -6.33 10.65
C ASN A 85 -19.51 -7.28 11.38
N ASP A 86 -20.00 -8.37 11.96
CA ASP A 86 -19.15 -9.38 12.60
C ASP A 86 -18.40 -10.19 11.53
N ASP A 87 -17.09 -10.38 11.71
CA ASP A 87 -16.24 -11.16 10.79
C ASP A 87 -16.75 -12.61 10.61
N GLU A 88 -17.45 -13.15 11.61
CA GLU A 88 -18.00 -14.50 11.61
C GLU A 88 -19.45 -14.58 11.08
N PHE A 89 -20.03 -13.48 10.60
CA PHE A 89 -21.45 -13.41 10.21
C PHE A 89 -21.86 -14.48 9.19
N LEU A 90 -21.04 -14.67 8.15
CA LEU A 90 -21.29 -15.68 7.12
C LEU A 90 -21.02 -17.12 7.61
N SER A 91 -20.08 -17.29 8.56
CA SER A 91 -19.74 -18.60 9.12
C SER A 91 -20.63 -19.05 10.28
N ARG A 92 -21.54 -18.19 10.75
CA ARG A 92 -22.47 -18.51 11.85
C ARG A 92 -23.33 -19.73 11.53
N GLU A 93 -23.42 -20.65 12.49
CA GLU A 93 -24.20 -21.88 12.37
C GLU A 93 -25.71 -21.58 12.26
N ARG A 94 -26.35 -22.17 11.26
CA ARG A 94 -27.75 -21.94 10.87
C ARG A 94 -28.43 -23.26 10.49
N TRP A 95 -29.77 -23.29 10.54
CA TRP A 95 -30.55 -24.53 10.46
C TRP A 95 -31.23 -24.72 9.11
N LYS A 96 -31.20 -25.94 8.57
CA LYS A 96 -31.93 -26.26 7.33
C LYS A 96 -33.41 -26.51 7.62
N ALA A 97 -34.26 -26.16 6.67
CA ALA A 97 -35.70 -26.42 6.77
C ALA A 97 -36.02 -27.91 7.05
N ASP A 98 -35.32 -28.83 6.40
CA ASP A 98 -35.51 -30.28 6.58
C ASP A 98 -35.18 -30.78 8.00
N ASP A 99 -34.22 -30.14 8.68
CA ASP A 99 -33.88 -30.47 10.07
C ASP A 99 -34.99 -29.99 11.01
N ILE A 100 -35.53 -28.79 10.76
CA ILE A 100 -36.65 -28.25 11.54
C ILE A 100 -37.94 -29.02 11.29
N LEU A 101 -38.21 -29.49 10.06
CA LEU A 101 -39.36 -30.35 9.76
C LEU A 101 -39.28 -31.68 10.50
N ARG A 102 -38.09 -32.29 10.57
CA ARG A 102 -37.84 -33.48 11.40
C ARG A 102 -38.07 -33.18 12.87
N LEU A 103 -37.52 -32.07 13.37
CA LEU A 103 -37.73 -31.62 14.74
C LEU A 103 -39.23 -31.44 15.06
N ILE A 104 -40.02 -30.82 14.17
CA ILE A 104 -41.47 -30.68 14.34
C ILE A 104 -42.18 -32.04 14.36
N SER A 105 -41.82 -32.96 13.46
CA SER A 105 -42.39 -34.31 13.43
C SER A 105 -42.08 -35.09 14.71
N ASP A 106 -40.86 -35.00 15.22
CA ASP A 106 -40.43 -35.69 16.44
C ASP A 106 -41.13 -35.09 17.66
N GLY A 107 -41.21 -33.76 17.73
CA GLY A 107 -41.95 -33.06 18.78
C GLY A 107 -43.43 -33.45 18.80
N SER A 108 -44.07 -33.55 17.64
CA SER A 108 -45.48 -33.96 17.55
C SER A 108 -45.72 -35.39 18.07
N ARG A 109 -44.73 -36.27 17.95
CA ARG A 109 -44.77 -37.65 18.48
C ARG A 109 -44.52 -37.67 19.99
N LEU A 110 -43.58 -36.85 20.47
CA LEU A 110 -43.19 -36.79 21.87
C LEU A 110 -44.28 -36.13 22.74
N PHE A 111 -44.89 -35.06 22.22
CA PHE A 111 -45.84 -34.17 22.90
C PHE A 111 -47.24 -34.24 22.25
N SER A 112 -47.92 -35.38 22.40
CA SER A 112 -49.29 -35.56 21.89
C SER A 112 -50.30 -34.75 22.74
N ASN A 113 -50.92 -33.71 22.18
CA ASN A 113 -51.92 -32.80 22.78
C ASN A 113 -51.42 -31.50 23.44
N GLU A 114 -50.54 -30.77 22.78
CA GLU A 114 -50.25 -29.39 23.21
C GLU A 114 -51.09 -28.36 22.45
N GLY A 115 -51.62 -27.38 23.17
CA GLY A 115 -52.46 -26.31 22.63
C GLY A 115 -51.72 -25.40 21.62
N PRO A 116 -52.38 -24.35 21.11
CA PRO A 116 -51.79 -23.46 20.09
C PRO A 116 -50.50 -22.75 20.53
N SER A 117 -50.21 -22.68 21.83
CA SER A 117 -48.98 -22.11 22.41
C SER A 117 -47.85 -23.12 22.60
N SER A 118 -47.94 -24.32 22.00
CA SER A 118 -46.91 -25.35 22.11
C SER A 118 -45.59 -24.92 21.43
N PRO A 119 -44.43 -25.34 21.95
CA PRO A 119 -43.15 -25.15 21.27
C PRO A 119 -43.13 -25.72 19.85
N VAL A 120 -43.85 -26.84 19.61
CA VAL A 120 -44.01 -27.45 18.29
C VAL A 120 -44.75 -26.50 17.32
N ASN A 121 -45.86 -25.87 17.75
CA ASN A 121 -46.61 -24.91 16.96
C ASN A 121 -45.81 -23.62 16.73
N ALA A 122 -45.04 -23.18 17.73
CA ALA A 122 -44.13 -22.04 17.60
C ALA A 122 -43.04 -22.28 16.54
N LEU A 123 -42.41 -23.48 16.55
CA LEU A 123 -41.46 -23.90 15.52
C LEU A 123 -42.09 -23.93 14.14
N HIS A 124 -43.30 -24.50 14.01
CA HIS A 124 -44.02 -24.55 12.74
C HIS A 124 -44.33 -23.14 12.20
N SER A 125 -44.78 -22.22 13.05
CA SER A 125 -45.02 -20.82 12.69
C SER A 125 -43.74 -20.10 12.26
N ARG A 126 -42.64 -20.29 13.00
CA ARG A 126 -41.34 -19.68 12.71
C ARG A 126 -40.78 -20.19 11.37
N LEU A 127 -40.83 -21.50 11.13
CA LEU A 127 -40.43 -22.10 9.86
C LEU A 127 -41.27 -21.56 8.70
N LYS A 128 -42.59 -21.47 8.85
CA LYS A 128 -43.47 -20.91 7.83
C LYS A 128 -43.07 -19.47 7.46
N THR A 129 -42.78 -18.62 8.45
CA THR A 129 -42.32 -17.25 8.22
C THR A 129 -40.98 -17.22 7.47
N ALA A 130 -40.03 -18.09 7.85
CA ALA A 130 -38.74 -18.16 7.19
C ALA A 130 -38.81 -18.66 5.74
N LEU A 131 -39.69 -19.62 5.42
CA LEU A 131 -39.94 -20.07 4.05
C LEU A 131 -40.61 -18.98 3.20
N LEU A 132 -41.48 -18.16 3.80
CA LEU A 132 -42.03 -16.97 3.12
C LEU A 132 -40.97 -15.91 2.86
N ALA A 133 -40.04 -15.71 3.80
CA ALA A 133 -38.89 -14.83 3.61
C ALA A 133 -37.98 -15.32 2.48
N GLU A 134 -37.65 -16.62 2.45
CA GLU A 134 -36.92 -17.25 1.35
C GLU A 134 -37.60 -17.00 0.01
N SER A 135 -38.91 -17.20 -0.09
CA SER A 135 -39.65 -16.92 -1.32
C SER A 135 -39.65 -15.44 -1.72
N LYS A 136 -39.56 -14.50 -0.77
CA LYS A 136 -39.34 -13.07 -1.08
C LYS A 136 -37.95 -12.84 -1.67
N VAL A 137 -36.92 -13.47 -1.11
CA VAL A 137 -35.54 -13.40 -1.61
C VAL A 137 -35.48 -13.94 -3.03
N GLU A 138 -36.00 -15.14 -3.30
CA GLU A 138 -35.99 -15.72 -4.65
C GLU A 138 -36.68 -14.81 -5.67
N ARG A 139 -37.79 -14.18 -5.31
CA ARG A 139 -38.48 -13.22 -6.17
C ARG A 139 -37.63 -12.00 -6.49
N LEU A 140 -36.98 -11.40 -5.49
CA LEU A 140 -36.07 -10.26 -5.71
C LEU A 140 -34.86 -10.67 -6.57
N PHE A 141 -34.30 -11.85 -6.33
CA PHE A 141 -33.17 -12.39 -7.09
C PHE A 141 -33.56 -12.86 -8.49
N ALA A 142 -34.84 -13.09 -8.77
CA ALA A 142 -35.34 -13.32 -10.12
C ALA A 142 -35.67 -12.03 -10.88
N ASP A 143 -35.95 -10.91 -10.17
CA ASP A 143 -36.36 -9.65 -10.78
C ASP A 143 -35.16 -8.90 -11.42
N PRO A 144 -35.11 -8.70 -12.74
CA PRO A 144 -34.03 -7.98 -13.40
C PRO A 144 -33.99 -6.47 -13.07
N SER A 145 -35.06 -5.92 -12.47
CA SER A 145 -35.18 -4.51 -12.11
C SER A 145 -34.87 -4.19 -10.65
N GLY A 146 -34.52 -5.21 -9.85
CA GLY A 146 -34.19 -5.04 -8.44
C GLY A 146 -33.00 -4.10 -8.22
N SER A 147 -33.14 -3.18 -7.28
CA SER A 147 -32.13 -2.17 -6.94
C SER A 147 -31.45 -2.46 -5.60
N GLU A 148 -30.35 -1.74 -5.33
CA GLU A 148 -29.65 -1.77 -4.04
C GLU A 148 -30.59 -1.43 -2.87
N GLY A 149 -31.54 -0.51 -3.07
CA GLY A 149 -32.50 -0.12 -2.03
C GLY A 149 -33.52 -1.21 -1.71
N ASP A 150 -33.90 -2.00 -2.72
CA ASP A 150 -34.81 -3.14 -2.53
C ASP A 150 -34.14 -4.25 -1.69
N LEU A 151 -32.83 -4.42 -1.84
CA LEU A 151 -32.03 -5.36 -1.05
C LEU A 151 -32.01 -4.97 0.44
N ASP A 152 -31.69 -3.71 0.75
CA ASP A 152 -31.68 -3.21 2.14
C ASP A 152 -33.09 -3.24 2.78
N SER A 153 -34.13 -2.89 2.00
CA SER A 153 -35.52 -2.97 2.46
C SER A 153 -35.94 -4.41 2.75
N LEU A 154 -35.63 -5.34 1.84
CA LEU A 154 -35.97 -6.74 2.02
C LEU A 154 -35.24 -7.32 3.23
N TRP A 155 -33.95 -7.03 3.40
CA TRP A 155 -33.18 -7.50 4.55
C TRP A 155 -33.83 -7.06 5.87
N SER A 156 -34.24 -5.79 5.95
CA SER A 156 -34.91 -5.25 7.14
C SER A 156 -36.22 -5.98 7.47
N GLU A 157 -36.95 -6.47 6.47
CA GLU A 157 -38.16 -7.27 6.66
C GLU A 157 -37.89 -8.72 7.09
N ILE A 158 -36.85 -9.34 6.54
CA ILE A 158 -36.59 -10.77 6.72
C ILE A 158 -35.55 -11.09 7.79
N ARG A 159 -34.94 -10.06 8.40
CA ARG A 159 -33.83 -10.16 9.33
C ARG A 159 -34.03 -11.24 10.39
N GLU A 160 -35.21 -11.29 11.01
CA GLU A 160 -35.58 -12.28 12.05
C GLU A 160 -35.60 -13.74 11.56
N SER A 161 -35.57 -13.95 10.25
CA SER A 161 -35.46 -15.26 9.59
C SER A 161 -34.02 -15.64 9.25
N ASP A 162 -33.01 -14.88 9.70
CA ASP A 162 -31.58 -15.16 9.44
C ASP A 162 -31.11 -16.53 9.97
N TRP A 163 -31.84 -17.16 10.88
CA TRP A 163 -31.51 -18.50 11.36
C TRP A 163 -31.63 -19.60 10.28
N LEU A 164 -32.35 -19.33 9.18
CA LEU A 164 -32.57 -20.30 8.11
C LEU A 164 -31.33 -20.41 7.21
N ASN A 165 -30.82 -21.64 7.08
CA ASN A 165 -29.80 -22.03 6.12
C ASN A 165 -30.48 -22.53 4.84
N SER A 166 -30.33 -21.75 3.78
CA SER A 166 -30.74 -22.13 2.43
C SER A 166 -29.93 -21.35 1.41
N LYS A 167 -29.83 -21.89 0.19
CA LYS A 167 -29.07 -21.26 -0.90
C LYS A 167 -29.55 -19.83 -1.18
N ALA A 168 -30.86 -19.57 -1.13
CA ALA A 168 -31.38 -18.23 -1.39
C ALA A 168 -31.00 -17.27 -0.25
N MET A 169 -31.16 -17.69 1.00
CA MET A 169 -30.79 -16.88 2.16
C MET A 169 -29.28 -16.62 2.23
N ASP A 170 -28.45 -17.60 1.87
CA ASP A 170 -26.99 -17.44 1.82
C ASP A 170 -26.58 -16.42 0.74
N ASN A 171 -27.15 -16.55 -0.46
CA ASN A 171 -26.93 -15.57 -1.54
C ASN A 171 -27.36 -14.16 -1.12
N MET A 172 -28.46 -14.02 -0.37
CA MET A 172 -28.93 -12.74 0.17
C MET A 172 -27.89 -12.11 1.11
N ARG A 173 -27.32 -12.90 2.02
CA ARG A 173 -26.30 -12.43 2.97
C ARG A 173 -25.03 -11.98 2.25
N GLU A 174 -24.54 -12.80 1.31
CA GLU A 174 -23.35 -12.48 0.54
C GLU A 174 -23.52 -11.20 -0.29
N GLU A 175 -24.66 -11.04 -0.98
CA GLU A 175 -24.95 -9.82 -1.73
C GLU A 175 -25.10 -8.60 -0.82
N LEU A 176 -25.75 -8.74 0.34
CA LEU A 176 -25.90 -7.64 1.30
C LEU A 176 -24.53 -7.12 1.76
N LEU A 177 -23.62 -8.02 2.15
CA LEU A 177 -22.28 -7.63 2.57
C LEU A 177 -21.48 -7.00 1.43
N ARG A 178 -21.56 -7.58 0.22
CA ARG A 178 -20.89 -7.04 -0.97
C ARG A 178 -21.36 -5.62 -1.29
N VAL A 179 -22.67 -5.39 -1.35
CA VAL A 179 -23.27 -4.08 -1.64
C VAL A 179 -22.85 -3.05 -0.60
N ARG A 180 -22.88 -3.40 0.69
CA ARG A 180 -22.43 -2.52 1.78
C ARG A 180 -20.94 -2.20 1.70
N ALA A 181 -20.09 -3.21 1.53
CA ALA A 181 -18.65 -3.02 1.40
C ALA A 181 -18.26 -2.16 0.20
N VAL A 182 -18.95 -2.31 -0.94
CA VAL A 182 -18.77 -1.44 -2.11
C VAL A 182 -19.23 -0.01 -1.82
N ARG A 183 -20.39 0.17 -1.18
CA ARG A 183 -20.91 1.48 -0.80
C ARG A 183 -19.95 2.20 0.14
N ASP A 184 -19.47 1.54 1.18
CA ASP A 184 -18.58 2.15 2.17
C ASP A 184 -17.28 2.62 1.52
N ARG A 185 -16.65 1.79 0.67
CA ARG A 185 -15.45 2.18 -0.10
C ARG A 185 -15.71 3.26 -1.13
N ALA A 186 -16.92 3.36 -1.68
CA ALA A 186 -17.27 4.39 -2.65
C ALA A 186 -17.74 5.72 -1.99
N VAL A 187 -18.13 5.67 -0.71
CA VAL A 187 -18.45 6.85 0.11
C VAL A 187 -17.18 7.52 0.63
N ASP A 188 -16.06 6.79 0.70
CA ASP A 188 -14.78 7.36 1.05
C ASP A 188 -14.37 8.48 0.08
N LYS A 189 -13.92 9.59 0.68
CA LYS A 189 -13.68 10.84 -0.05
C LYS A 189 -12.48 10.79 -0.97
N GLU A 190 -11.56 9.85 -0.76
CA GLU A 190 -10.35 9.71 -1.55
C GLU A 190 -10.47 8.46 -2.40
N ILE A 191 -10.20 8.58 -3.69
CA ILE A 191 -10.32 7.46 -4.63
C ILE A 191 -9.03 7.32 -5.43
N THR A 192 -8.56 6.11 -5.65
CA THR A 192 -7.44 5.88 -6.58
C THR A 192 -7.94 5.16 -7.84
N LEU A 193 -7.14 5.19 -8.91
CA LEU A 193 -7.42 4.40 -10.11
C LEU A 193 -7.46 2.90 -9.78
N VAL A 194 -6.59 2.45 -8.87
CA VAL A 194 -6.54 1.06 -8.41
C VAL A 194 -7.84 0.70 -7.69
N ASP A 195 -8.28 1.54 -6.74
CA ASP A 195 -9.52 1.33 -6.00
C ASP A 195 -10.73 1.32 -6.95
N CYS A 196 -10.79 2.27 -7.90
CA CYS A 196 -11.80 2.27 -8.95
C CYS A 196 -11.88 0.91 -9.66
N ILE A 197 -10.74 0.39 -10.13
CA ILE A 197 -10.68 -0.87 -10.87
C ILE A 197 -11.12 -2.05 -10.00
N GLU A 198 -10.71 -2.09 -8.73
CA GLU A 198 -11.08 -3.15 -7.80
C GLU A 198 -12.56 -3.10 -7.41
N VAL A 199 -13.09 -1.93 -7.10
CA VAL A 199 -14.52 -1.75 -6.76
C VAL A 199 -15.41 -2.02 -7.98
N ILE A 200 -15.00 -1.65 -9.20
CA ILE A 200 -15.74 -1.99 -10.43
C ILE A 200 -15.87 -3.51 -10.58
N LYS A 201 -14.81 -4.29 -10.33
CA LYS A 201 -14.87 -5.75 -10.38
C LYS A 201 -15.88 -6.31 -9.36
N GLU A 202 -15.92 -5.76 -8.15
CA GLU A 202 -16.93 -6.15 -7.16
C GLU A 202 -18.35 -5.76 -7.58
N CYS A 203 -18.54 -4.62 -8.25
CA CYS A 203 -19.82 -4.25 -8.85
C CYS A 203 -20.24 -5.24 -9.93
N GLU A 204 -19.31 -5.70 -10.78
CA GLU A 204 -19.57 -6.68 -11.85
C GLU A 204 -19.98 -8.05 -11.30
N LEU A 205 -19.53 -8.40 -10.09
CA LEU A 205 -19.91 -9.63 -9.39
C LEU A 205 -21.27 -9.55 -8.69
N SER A 206 -21.80 -8.35 -8.45
CA SER A 206 -23.09 -8.16 -7.79
C SER A 206 -24.22 -7.95 -8.80
N LYS A 207 -25.34 -8.64 -8.56
CA LYS A 207 -26.56 -8.41 -9.35
C LYS A 207 -27.10 -6.99 -9.19
N PHE A 208 -27.04 -6.43 -7.99
CA PHE A 208 -27.68 -5.17 -7.64
C PHE A 208 -26.82 -3.95 -7.97
N LEU A 209 -25.50 -4.13 -8.07
CA LEU A 209 -24.56 -3.07 -8.45
C LEU A 209 -24.28 -3.04 -9.95
N LEU A 210 -24.35 -4.18 -10.65
CA LEU A 210 -24.06 -4.21 -12.08
C LEU A 210 -25.00 -3.26 -12.84
N ASN A 211 -24.40 -2.30 -13.54
CA ASN A 211 -25.08 -1.21 -14.24
C ASN A 211 -25.89 -0.24 -13.35
N SER A 212 -25.69 -0.27 -12.03
CA SER A 212 -26.25 0.74 -11.13
C SER A 212 -25.63 2.12 -11.38
N GLU A 213 -26.26 3.17 -10.86
CA GLU A 213 -25.71 4.53 -10.95
C GLU A 213 -24.35 4.65 -10.28
N LEU A 214 -24.10 3.87 -9.21
CA LEU A 214 -22.80 3.80 -8.56
C LEU A 214 -21.75 3.19 -9.50
N HIS A 215 -22.06 2.05 -10.12
CA HIS A 215 -21.16 1.40 -11.07
C HIS A 215 -20.82 2.31 -12.26
N LYS A 216 -21.81 3.00 -12.84
CA LYS A 216 -21.59 3.96 -13.94
C LYS A 216 -20.69 5.13 -13.51
N LYS A 217 -20.86 5.65 -12.29
CA LYS A 217 -19.99 6.71 -11.75
C LYS A 217 -18.56 6.23 -11.59
N LEU A 218 -18.35 5.01 -11.08
CA LEU A 218 -17.02 4.40 -10.93
C LEU A 218 -16.35 4.18 -12.30
N LEU A 219 -17.10 3.66 -13.28
CA LEU A 219 -16.60 3.50 -14.66
C LEU A 219 -16.16 4.83 -15.26
N THR A 220 -16.96 5.88 -15.06
CA THR A 220 -16.62 7.23 -15.53
C THR A 220 -15.35 7.76 -14.85
N ALA A 221 -15.26 7.62 -13.52
CA ALA A 221 -14.09 8.03 -12.74
C ALA A 221 -12.81 7.28 -13.19
N ARG A 222 -12.89 5.97 -13.41
CA ARG A 222 -11.80 5.15 -13.95
C ARG A 222 -11.34 5.67 -15.33
N ASP A 223 -12.28 5.86 -16.25
CA ASP A 223 -11.96 6.27 -17.62
C ASP A 223 -11.32 7.66 -17.65
N ASP A 224 -11.79 8.56 -16.80
CA ASP A 224 -11.26 9.90 -16.63
C ASP A 224 -9.85 9.90 -16.01
N LEU A 225 -9.60 9.03 -15.01
CA LEU A 225 -8.27 8.80 -14.45
C LEU A 225 -7.29 8.18 -15.48
N LEU A 226 -7.75 7.27 -16.33
CA LEU A 226 -6.94 6.70 -17.41
C LEU A 226 -6.56 7.76 -18.46
N LYS A 227 -7.52 8.61 -18.88
CA LYS A 227 -7.26 9.74 -19.79
C LYS A 227 -6.29 10.73 -19.17
N PHE A 228 -6.47 11.06 -17.89
CA PHE A 228 -5.56 11.91 -17.12
C PHE A 228 -4.14 11.33 -17.12
N THR A 229 -4.00 10.06 -16.77
CA THR A 229 -2.71 9.35 -16.73
C THR A 229 -2.02 9.37 -18.10
N GLN A 230 -2.76 9.04 -19.17
CA GLN A 230 -2.24 9.07 -20.52
C GLN A 230 -1.80 10.48 -20.94
N ARG A 231 -2.55 11.52 -20.54
CA ARG A 231 -2.18 12.91 -20.81
C ARG A 231 -0.87 13.27 -20.10
N LEU A 232 -0.69 12.87 -18.84
CA LEU A 232 0.55 13.11 -18.10
C LEU A 232 1.74 12.37 -18.69
N MET A 233 1.58 11.10 -19.09
CA MET A 233 2.63 10.35 -19.79
C MET A 233 3.10 11.12 -21.02
N ASN A 234 2.17 11.63 -21.84
CA ASN A 234 2.50 12.42 -23.01
C ASN A 234 3.20 13.75 -22.69
N LEU A 235 2.83 14.40 -21.57
CA LEU A 235 3.42 15.67 -21.14
C LEU A 235 4.81 15.50 -20.53
N PHE A 236 5.03 14.47 -19.72
CA PHE A 236 6.24 14.32 -18.90
C PHE A 236 7.23 13.31 -19.48
N GLN A 237 6.79 12.14 -19.94
CA GLN A 237 7.68 11.05 -20.31
C GLN A 237 8.32 11.27 -21.68
N LYS A 238 9.62 11.00 -21.75
CA LYS A 238 10.39 10.99 -23.00
C LYS A 238 10.18 9.65 -23.73
N PRO A 239 10.37 9.59 -25.06
CA PRO A 239 10.23 8.33 -25.80
C PRO A 239 11.18 7.23 -25.31
N SER A 240 12.40 7.62 -24.90
CA SER A 240 13.41 6.74 -24.31
C SER A 240 13.67 7.13 -22.85
N SER A 241 12.69 6.90 -21.97
CA SER A 241 12.79 7.27 -20.56
C SER A 241 13.44 6.18 -19.71
N TYR A 242 14.26 6.58 -18.73
CA TYR A 242 14.78 5.70 -17.67
C TYR A 242 14.01 5.87 -16.35
N TYR A 243 12.91 6.61 -16.40
CA TYR A 243 12.04 6.96 -15.27
C TYR A 243 10.58 6.72 -15.67
N ASN A 244 9.82 6.07 -14.79
CA ASN A 244 8.37 5.98 -14.96
C ASN A 244 7.69 7.30 -14.61
N LEU A 245 6.36 7.40 -14.81
CA LEU A 245 5.64 8.66 -14.63
C LEU A 245 5.77 9.19 -13.19
N VAL A 246 5.53 8.33 -12.20
CA VAL A 246 5.58 8.71 -10.78
C VAL A 246 6.98 9.14 -10.38
N GLU A 247 8.01 8.41 -10.81
CA GLU A 247 9.41 8.78 -10.60
C GLU A 247 9.81 10.10 -11.27
N ILE A 248 9.08 10.59 -12.28
CA ILE A 248 9.30 11.92 -12.85
C ILE A 248 8.59 12.96 -11.99
N ILE A 249 7.29 12.81 -11.74
CA ILE A 249 6.47 13.86 -11.09
C ILE A 249 6.71 13.99 -9.58
N ARG A 250 7.23 12.94 -8.92
CA ARG A 250 7.59 12.95 -7.50
C ARG A 250 8.97 13.61 -7.30
N ASP A 251 9.16 14.20 -6.12
CA ASP A 251 10.44 14.70 -5.65
C ASP A 251 11.48 13.55 -5.52
N ARG A 252 12.78 13.90 -5.54
CA ARG A 252 13.86 12.90 -5.64
C ARG A 252 14.18 12.25 -4.29
N GLU A 253 13.96 10.95 -4.17
CA GLU A 253 14.41 10.14 -3.03
C GLU A 253 15.90 9.74 -3.10
N ASP A 254 16.49 9.75 -4.29
CA ASP A 254 17.84 9.20 -4.53
C ASP A 254 18.99 10.16 -4.16
N ILE A 255 18.69 11.38 -3.71
CA ILE A 255 19.69 12.43 -3.46
C ILE A 255 20.68 12.01 -2.37
N ALA A 256 20.20 11.48 -1.24
CA ALA A 256 21.04 11.06 -0.12
C ALA A 256 22.04 9.97 -0.55
N ALA A 257 21.55 8.92 -1.21
CA ALA A 257 22.39 7.84 -1.74
C ALA A 257 23.43 8.37 -2.75
N LEU A 258 23.07 9.34 -3.58
CA LEU A 258 24.02 9.97 -4.52
C LEU A 258 25.07 10.84 -3.82
N VAL A 259 24.72 11.52 -2.73
CA VAL A 259 25.71 12.24 -1.89
C VAL A 259 26.74 11.26 -1.37
N GLU A 260 26.31 10.09 -0.89
CA GLU A 260 27.20 9.03 -0.38
C GLU A 260 28.04 8.34 -1.45
N GLY A 261 27.78 8.58 -2.74
CA GLY A 261 28.52 7.96 -3.85
C GLY A 261 27.98 6.61 -4.29
N GLN A 262 26.79 6.23 -3.81
CA GLN A 262 26.17 4.98 -4.20
C GLN A 262 25.87 5.00 -5.71
N VAL A 263 26.22 3.89 -6.37
CA VAL A 263 25.88 3.67 -7.77
C VAL A 263 24.45 3.16 -7.84
N ILE A 264 23.55 3.96 -8.43
CA ILE A 264 22.13 3.64 -8.59
C ILE A 264 21.86 3.30 -10.05
N PRO A 265 21.82 2.03 -10.46
CA PRO A 265 21.52 1.66 -11.84
C PRO A 265 20.17 2.20 -12.29
N ARG A 266 20.04 2.51 -13.59
CA ARG A 266 18.74 2.78 -14.20
C ARG A 266 18.57 1.94 -15.45
N PHE A 267 17.35 1.50 -15.68
CA PHE A 267 16.95 0.66 -16.79
C PHE A 267 16.01 1.44 -17.68
N LEU A 268 16.12 1.23 -18.98
CA LEU A 268 15.16 1.80 -19.92
C LEU A 268 13.77 1.28 -19.55
N VAL A 269 12.82 2.19 -19.39
CA VAL A 269 11.44 1.83 -19.04
C VAL A 269 10.75 1.39 -20.32
N ASP A 270 10.30 0.13 -20.34
CA ASP A 270 9.36 -0.33 -21.35
C ASP A 270 8.02 0.36 -21.07
N SER A 271 7.46 1.05 -22.07
CA SER A 271 6.24 1.88 -21.93
C SER A 271 5.10 1.07 -21.30
N PRO A 272 4.80 1.22 -20.00
CA PRO A 272 3.78 0.42 -19.34
C PRO A 272 2.40 0.96 -19.69
N ALA A 273 1.35 0.15 -19.52
CA ALA A 273 -0.01 0.63 -19.68
C ALA A 273 -0.30 1.76 -18.65
N PRO A 274 -1.25 2.68 -18.93
CA PRO A 274 -1.63 3.73 -17.98
C PRO A 274 -2.04 3.19 -16.60
N GLU A 275 -2.68 2.02 -16.54
CA GLU A 275 -3.06 1.34 -15.29
C GLU A 275 -1.88 0.99 -14.37
N ASP A 276 -0.68 0.79 -14.94
CA ASP A 276 0.51 0.37 -14.20
C ASP A 276 1.36 1.55 -13.69
N GLN A 277 1.00 2.80 -14.04
CA GLN A 277 1.86 3.94 -13.71
C GLN A 277 1.89 4.27 -12.21
N TRP A 278 0.85 3.92 -11.46
CA TRP A 278 0.59 4.43 -10.10
C TRP A 278 0.89 3.43 -8.99
N VAL A 279 1.64 2.36 -9.27
CA VAL A 279 1.92 1.29 -8.29
C VAL A 279 2.52 1.83 -7.00
N GLN A 280 3.40 2.83 -7.07
CA GLN A 280 4.02 3.42 -5.88
C GLN A 280 3.03 4.18 -4.99
N LEU A 281 1.86 4.61 -5.49
CA LEU A 281 0.87 5.30 -4.64
C LEU A 281 0.21 4.36 -3.63
N ARG A 282 0.30 3.04 -3.83
CA ARG A 282 -0.21 2.03 -2.88
C ARG A 282 0.50 2.05 -1.53
N GLU A 283 1.63 2.74 -1.42
CA GLU A 283 2.37 2.88 -0.16
C GLU A 283 1.70 3.87 0.81
N PHE A 284 0.76 4.69 0.33
CA PHE A 284 0.08 5.70 1.15
C PHE A 284 -1.36 5.30 1.46
N SER A 285 -1.76 5.47 2.71
CA SER A 285 -3.15 5.24 3.12
C SER A 285 -4.04 6.47 2.95
N SER A 286 -3.46 7.66 2.68
CA SER A 286 -4.20 8.91 2.50
C SER A 286 -3.43 9.99 1.73
N CYS A 287 -4.15 10.97 1.19
CA CYS A 287 -3.59 12.13 0.53
C CYS A 287 -2.73 12.96 1.48
N ALA A 288 -3.08 13.01 2.76
CA ALA A 288 -2.33 13.74 3.78
C ALA A 288 -0.93 13.13 4.00
N GLU A 289 -0.86 11.81 4.10
CA GLU A 289 0.40 11.08 4.25
C GLU A 289 1.31 11.28 3.03
N MET A 290 0.74 11.12 1.83
CA MET A 290 1.47 11.36 0.58
C MET A 290 2.04 12.79 0.53
N LYS A 291 1.23 13.81 0.86
CA LYS A 291 1.68 15.21 0.89
C LYS A 291 2.83 15.43 1.86
N GLN A 292 2.71 14.88 3.08
CA GLN A 292 3.75 15.00 4.09
C GLN A 292 5.07 14.36 3.62
N HIS A 293 4.96 13.22 2.94
CA HIS A 293 6.10 12.57 2.32
C HIS A 293 6.76 13.46 1.25
N LEU A 294 5.98 14.06 0.34
CA LEU A 294 6.50 14.98 -0.68
C LEU A 294 7.23 16.18 -0.06
N TYR A 295 6.67 16.81 0.98
CA TYR A 295 7.32 17.92 1.66
C TYR A 295 8.66 17.51 2.29
N THR A 296 8.72 16.33 2.88
CA THR A 296 9.96 15.78 3.46
C THR A 296 11.04 15.60 2.38
N LEU A 297 10.68 15.04 1.22
CA LEU A 297 11.62 14.90 0.10
C LEU A 297 12.11 16.26 -0.44
N ARG A 298 11.23 17.26 -0.51
CA ARG A 298 11.60 18.63 -0.94
C ARG A 298 12.61 19.27 0.00
N ASP A 299 12.38 19.14 1.31
CA ASP A 299 13.29 19.68 2.32
C ASP A 299 14.64 18.97 2.30
N GLN A 300 14.65 17.64 2.15
CA GLN A 300 15.88 16.86 1.96
C GLN A 300 16.63 17.30 0.70
N GLN A 301 15.93 17.47 -0.42
CA GLN A 301 16.55 17.91 -1.67
C GLN A 301 17.21 19.29 -1.49
N ARG A 302 16.51 20.24 -0.84
CA ARG A 302 17.05 21.59 -0.55
C ARG A 302 18.29 21.51 0.36
N ALA A 303 18.27 20.64 1.36
CA ALA A 303 19.38 20.48 2.31
C ALA A 303 20.61 19.79 1.69
N LEU A 304 20.40 18.82 0.79
CA LEU A 304 21.47 17.93 0.30
C LEU A 304 22.05 18.31 -1.06
N ILE A 305 21.39 19.20 -1.83
CA ILE A 305 21.86 19.54 -3.18
C ILE A 305 23.28 20.12 -3.16
N GLY A 306 23.60 21.02 -2.22
CA GLY A 306 24.94 21.59 -2.07
C GLY A 306 26.01 20.53 -1.78
N SER A 307 25.75 19.61 -0.84
CA SER A 307 26.64 18.48 -0.54
C SER A 307 26.83 17.56 -1.75
N LEU A 308 25.77 17.33 -2.54
CA LEU A 308 25.87 16.54 -3.77
C LEU A 308 26.75 17.23 -4.82
N GLN A 309 26.60 18.54 -4.98
CA GLN A 309 27.42 19.34 -5.90
C GLN A 309 28.90 19.31 -5.50
N GLU A 310 29.21 19.45 -4.21
CA GLU A 310 30.57 19.39 -3.69
C GLU A 310 31.19 18.00 -3.92
N ALA A 311 30.45 16.94 -3.56
CA ALA A 311 30.90 15.56 -3.76
C ALA A 311 31.17 15.26 -5.24
N ASN A 312 30.26 15.66 -6.14
CA ASN A 312 30.42 15.45 -7.58
C ASN A 312 31.55 16.27 -8.20
N SER A 313 31.84 17.45 -7.64
CA SER A 313 32.98 18.27 -8.09
C SER A 313 34.32 17.56 -7.86
N LYS A 314 34.43 16.77 -6.79
CA LYS A 314 35.60 15.95 -6.45
C LYS A 314 35.66 14.62 -7.23
N ARG A 315 34.52 14.08 -7.66
CA ARG A 315 34.42 12.82 -8.40
C ARG A 315 34.95 12.91 -9.83
N SER A 316 35.42 11.77 -10.35
CA SER A 316 35.83 11.63 -11.74
C SER A 316 34.63 11.30 -12.65
N THR A 317 34.84 11.30 -13.97
CA THR A 317 33.82 10.84 -14.93
C THR A 317 33.48 9.35 -14.75
N VAL A 318 34.40 8.54 -14.21
CA VAL A 318 34.14 7.10 -13.93
C VAL A 318 33.07 6.92 -12.86
N ASP A 319 32.99 7.85 -11.91
CA ASP A 319 32.07 7.78 -10.79
C ASP A 319 30.69 8.35 -11.12
N THR A 320 30.60 9.20 -12.13
CA THR A 320 29.40 10.02 -12.40
C THR A 320 28.78 9.79 -13.78
N CYS A 321 29.56 9.43 -14.80
CA CYS A 321 29.05 9.27 -16.15
C CYS A 321 28.19 8.00 -16.29
N VAL A 322 27.20 8.04 -17.19
CA VAL A 322 26.29 6.91 -17.47
C VAL A 322 27.00 5.61 -17.87
N CYS A 323 28.22 5.66 -18.40
CA CYS A 323 28.97 4.46 -18.78
C CYS A 323 29.66 3.76 -17.60
N ALA A 324 29.85 4.47 -16.48
CA ALA A 324 30.58 4.01 -15.30
C ALA A 324 31.89 3.27 -15.59
N SER A 325 32.57 3.64 -16.69
CA SER A 325 33.70 2.89 -17.25
C SER A 325 35.02 3.60 -17.02
N SER A 326 36.00 2.88 -16.46
CA SER A 326 37.39 3.34 -16.32
C SER A 326 38.15 3.31 -17.65
N SER A 327 37.63 2.61 -18.66
CA SER A 327 38.20 2.51 -20.00
C SER A 327 37.41 3.35 -21.02
N GLY A 328 36.95 4.52 -20.58
CA GLY A 328 36.24 5.48 -21.43
C GLY A 328 37.08 5.92 -22.64
N PRO A 329 36.47 6.59 -23.63
CA PRO A 329 37.20 7.11 -24.78
C PRO A 329 38.34 8.04 -24.29
N GLN A 330 39.58 7.68 -24.61
CA GLN A 330 40.75 8.51 -24.31
C GLN A 330 40.56 9.89 -24.99
N ASN A 331 40.77 10.99 -24.26
CA ASN A 331 40.55 12.37 -24.74
C ASN A 331 39.10 12.74 -25.13
N SER A 332 38.08 12.22 -24.44
CA SER A 332 36.70 12.67 -24.67
C SER A 332 36.39 14.01 -24.00
N ASP A 333 35.75 14.93 -24.73
CA ASP A 333 35.17 16.15 -24.17
C ASP A 333 34.18 15.82 -23.02
N ILE A 334 34.20 16.67 -21.99
CA ILE A 334 33.40 16.49 -20.77
C ILE A 334 32.34 17.60 -20.69
N LEU A 335 31.17 17.21 -20.20
CA LEU A 335 30.09 18.10 -19.77
C LEU A 335 29.88 17.96 -18.27
N VAL A 336 29.61 19.08 -17.62
CA VAL A 336 29.27 19.18 -16.20
C VAL A 336 27.81 19.61 -16.09
N CYS A 337 27.03 18.83 -15.37
CA CYS A 337 25.64 19.20 -15.08
C CYS A 337 25.60 20.44 -14.19
N ILE A 338 24.88 21.49 -14.59
CA ILE A 338 24.83 22.74 -13.80
C ILE A 338 24.11 22.58 -12.45
N LEU A 339 23.18 21.60 -12.34
CA LEU A 339 22.42 21.36 -11.12
C LEU A 339 23.17 20.47 -10.12
N CYS A 340 23.67 19.30 -10.53
CA CYS A 340 24.30 18.35 -9.61
C CYS A 340 25.84 18.30 -9.70
N ARG A 341 26.46 19.03 -10.63
CA ARG A 341 27.92 19.06 -10.88
C ARG A 341 28.56 17.73 -11.28
N ALA A 342 27.75 16.70 -11.55
CA ALA A 342 28.24 15.43 -12.08
C ALA A 342 28.82 15.58 -13.50
N LYS A 343 29.89 14.82 -13.79
CA LYS A 343 30.69 14.92 -15.01
C LYS A 343 30.35 13.79 -15.98
N TYR A 344 30.15 14.11 -17.25
CA TYR A 344 29.73 13.15 -18.26
C TYR A 344 30.58 13.33 -19.52
N HIS A 345 30.95 12.21 -20.16
CA HIS A 345 31.51 12.29 -21.51
C HIS A 345 30.42 12.79 -22.47
N VAL A 346 30.75 13.74 -23.34
CA VAL A 346 29.83 14.23 -24.40
C VAL A 346 29.27 13.06 -25.22
N SER A 347 30.13 12.09 -25.54
CA SER A 347 29.76 10.88 -26.28
C SER A 347 28.69 10.03 -25.56
N CYS A 348 28.59 10.12 -24.23
CA CYS A 348 27.65 9.34 -23.43
C CYS A 348 26.33 10.07 -23.12
N CYS A 349 26.27 11.39 -23.30
CA CYS A 349 25.04 12.19 -23.12
C CYS A 349 24.11 12.00 -24.32
N GLU A 350 22.90 12.56 -24.28
CA GLU A 350 22.02 12.78 -25.44
C GLU A 350 21.47 14.21 -25.39
N TRP A 351 21.22 14.81 -26.55
CA TRP A 351 20.60 16.13 -26.61
C TRP A 351 19.13 16.02 -26.25
N ASP A 352 18.65 16.95 -25.43
CA ASP A 352 17.24 17.09 -25.09
C ASP A 352 16.76 18.47 -25.53
N PRO A 353 15.64 18.58 -26.28
CA PRO A 353 15.11 19.87 -26.72
C PRO A 353 14.82 20.87 -25.60
N PHE A 354 14.65 20.43 -24.35
CA PHE A 354 14.53 21.33 -23.21
C PHE A 354 15.77 22.21 -23.02
N LEU A 355 16.97 21.69 -23.36
CA LEU A 355 18.23 22.42 -23.20
C LEU A 355 18.31 23.68 -24.09
N ASP A 356 17.56 23.72 -25.19
CA ASP A 356 17.46 24.93 -26.05
C ASP A 356 16.80 26.12 -25.32
N ARG A 357 16.12 25.87 -24.19
CA ARG A 357 15.50 26.91 -23.35
C ARG A 357 16.44 27.48 -22.29
N LEU A 358 17.65 26.93 -22.18
CA LEU A 358 18.65 27.33 -21.18
C LEU A 358 19.76 28.18 -21.85
N PRO A 359 20.56 28.93 -21.07
CA PRO A 359 21.72 29.63 -21.61
C PRO A 359 22.67 28.71 -22.39
N GLU A 360 23.31 29.23 -23.43
CA GLU A 360 24.29 28.47 -24.22
C GLU A 360 25.43 27.96 -23.33
N GLY A 361 25.68 26.65 -23.35
CA GLY A 361 26.63 25.98 -22.46
C GLY A 361 26.02 25.43 -21.18
N ALA A 362 24.74 25.68 -20.88
CA ALA A 362 24.03 25.04 -19.78
C ALA A 362 23.65 23.59 -20.16
N TYR A 363 23.99 22.64 -19.29
CA TYR A 363 23.71 21.22 -19.46
C TYR A 363 23.07 20.62 -18.21
N LEU A 364 22.01 19.83 -18.39
CA LEU A 364 21.40 19.01 -17.36
C LEU A 364 21.58 17.52 -17.70
N CYS A 365 22.05 16.73 -16.74
CA CYS A 365 22.22 15.29 -16.95
C CYS A 365 20.89 14.53 -16.93
N VAL A 366 20.94 13.27 -17.37
CA VAL A 366 19.78 12.35 -17.39
C VAL A 366 19.07 12.21 -16.04
N ARG A 367 19.76 12.41 -14.90
CA ARG A 367 19.12 12.39 -13.55
C ARG A 367 18.44 13.69 -13.16
N CYS A 368 18.94 14.81 -13.68
CA CYS A 368 18.42 16.13 -13.35
C CYS A 368 17.30 16.52 -14.32
N LEU A 369 17.37 16.06 -15.57
CA LEU A 369 16.33 16.26 -16.58
C LEU A 369 15.60 14.93 -16.84
N ARG A 370 14.77 14.49 -15.87
CA ARG A 370 14.06 13.20 -15.92
C ARG A 370 12.91 13.23 -16.93
N GLY A 371 12.08 14.27 -16.86
CA GLY A 371 10.96 14.49 -17.78
C GLY A 371 11.22 15.53 -18.86
N ARG A 372 10.16 15.88 -19.61
CA ARG A 372 10.16 16.94 -20.63
C ARG A 372 9.96 18.35 -20.07
N ARG A 373 9.59 18.47 -18.78
CA ARG A 373 9.29 19.72 -18.08
C ARG A 373 8.21 20.59 -18.76
N PRO A 374 6.95 20.12 -18.80
CA PRO A 374 5.84 20.88 -19.36
C PRO A 374 5.58 22.19 -18.61
N CYS A 375 4.82 23.09 -19.24
CA CYS A 375 4.36 24.30 -18.55
C CYS A 375 3.25 23.97 -17.53
N ILE A 376 3.13 24.86 -16.53
CA ILE A 376 2.13 24.73 -15.46
C ILE A 376 0.70 24.65 -16.01
N GLU A 377 0.38 25.42 -17.04
CA GLU A 377 -0.95 25.52 -17.62
C GLU A 377 -1.40 24.20 -18.24
N ASP A 378 -0.51 23.53 -18.98
CA ASP A 378 -0.80 22.24 -19.62
C ASP A 378 -1.04 21.13 -18.60
N VAL A 379 -0.25 21.12 -17.51
CA VAL A 379 -0.40 20.15 -16.42
C VAL A 379 -1.67 20.42 -15.62
N GLN A 380 -1.96 21.68 -15.32
CA GLN A 380 -3.21 22.08 -14.66
C GLN A 380 -4.44 21.72 -15.49
N ALA A 381 -4.37 21.87 -16.81
CA ALA A 381 -5.44 21.46 -17.72
C ALA A 381 -5.65 19.93 -17.68
N ALA A 382 -4.58 19.14 -17.56
CA ALA A 382 -4.69 17.70 -17.37
C ALA A 382 -5.43 17.36 -16.06
N CYS A 383 -5.13 18.06 -14.95
CA CYS A 383 -5.81 17.85 -13.66
C CYS A 383 -7.32 18.11 -13.67
N ASN A 384 -7.86 18.74 -14.72
CA ASN A 384 -9.30 18.97 -14.88
C ASN A 384 -10.01 17.79 -15.58
N LEU A 385 -9.26 16.79 -16.07
CA LEU A 385 -9.81 15.61 -16.74
C LEU A 385 -10.32 14.53 -15.78
N ALA A 386 -9.94 14.57 -14.50
CA ALA A 386 -10.18 13.50 -13.54
C ALA A 386 -10.70 14.03 -12.19
N PRO A 387 -11.27 13.15 -11.34
CA PRO A 387 -11.80 13.52 -10.04
C PRO A 387 -10.75 14.23 -9.16
N ALA A 388 -11.11 15.41 -8.66
CA ALA A 388 -10.20 16.29 -7.90
C ALA A 388 -9.74 15.71 -6.56
N ASN A 389 -10.50 14.75 -6.04
CA ASN A 389 -10.28 14.04 -4.79
C ASN A 389 -9.45 12.75 -4.96
N SER A 390 -9.00 12.45 -6.19
CA SER A 390 -8.13 11.30 -6.40
C SER A 390 -6.68 11.56 -5.99
N MET A 391 -6.02 10.54 -5.45
CA MET A 391 -4.63 10.63 -4.99
C MET A 391 -3.69 11.06 -6.13
N GLU A 392 -3.92 10.53 -7.34
CA GLU A 392 -3.15 10.83 -8.54
C GLU A 392 -3.26 12.31 -8.92
N VAL A 393 -4.48 12.87 -8.91
CA VAL A 393 -4.70 14.29 -9.21
C VAL A 393 -4.13 15.17 -8.10
N VAL A 394 -4.26 14.76 -6.83
CA VAL A 394 -3.69 15.50 -5.69
C VAL A 394 -2.17 15.58 -5.80
N LEU A 395 -1.47 14.48 -6.11
CA LEU A 395 -0.02 14.45 -6.31
C LEU A 395 0.42 15.47 -7.38
N VAL A 396 -0.26 15.47 -8.52
CA VAL A 396 0.09 16.36 -9.64
C VAL A 396 -0.26 17.82 -9.33
N ARG A 397 -1.34 18.06 -8.58
CA ARG A 397 -1.65 19.41 -8.08
C ARG A 397 -0.57 19.92 -7.12
N GLU A 398 -0.01 19.06 -6.26
CA GLU A 398 1.12 19.45 -5.40
C GLU A 398 2.38 19.82 -6.21
N LEU A 399 2.61 19.16 -7.35
CA LEU A 399 3.68 19.53 -8.28
C LEU A 399 3.39 20.90 -8.93
N VAL A 400 2.15 21.14 -9.37
CA VAL A 400 1.71 22.44 -9.93
C VAL A 400 1.84 23.57 -8.91
N CYS A 401 1.36 23.36 -7.68
CA CYS A 401 1.50 24.31 -6.57
C CYS A 401 2.97 24.67 -6.36
N ARG A 402 3.85 23.67 -6.30
CA ARG A 402 5.29 23.88 -6.17
C ARG A 402 5.87 24.71 -7.32
N GLY A 403 5.48 24.43 -8.56
CA GLY A 403 5.90 25.23 -9.72
C GLY A 403 5.49 26.71 -9.60
N ARG A 404 4.27 26.98 -9.12
CA ARG A 404 3.76 28.35 -8.91
C ARG A 404 4.48 29.07 -7.78
N GLU A 405 4.73 28.39 -6.66
CA GLU A 405 5.51 28.92 -5.54
C GLU A 405 6.90 29.34 -6.00
N LEU A 406 7.60 28.47 -6.73
CA LEU A 406 8.93 28.77 -7.28
C LEU A 406 8.91 29.93 -8.26
N ALA A 407 7.88 30.03 -9.10
CA ALA A 407 7.71 31.17 -9.98
C ALA A 407 7.52 32.48 -9.20
N CYS A 408 6.78 32.44 -8.08
CA CYS A 408 6.59 33.59 -7.20
C CYS A 408 7.92 33.98 -6.50
N GLU A 409 8.61 33.01 -5.90
CA GLU A 409 9.92 33.22 -5.27
C GLU A 409 10.94 33.82 -6.24
N ALA A 410 10.99 33.32 -7.48
CA ALA A 410 11.86 33.84 -8.52
C ALA A 410 11.48 35.27 -8.95
N LYS A 411 10.17 35.59 -9.06
CA LYS A 411 9.70 36.97 -9.34
C LYS A 411 10.17 37.93 -8.26
N THR A 412 10.03 37.57 -6.98
CA THR A 412 10.50 38.39 -5.85
C THR A 412 12.01 38.59 -5.89
N LEU A 413 12.78 37.53 -6.11
CA LEU A 413 14.24 37.63 -6.21
C LEU A 413 14.67 38.56 -7.36
N LEU A 414 14.03 38.45 -8.53
CA LEU A 414 14.34 39.30 -9.68
C LEU A 414 14.07 40.79 -9.39
N ALA A 415 13.01 41.09 -8.63
CA ALA A 415 12.73 42.46 -8.18
C ALA A 415 13.81 42.96 -7.21
N ASP A 416 14.23 42.14 -6.24
CA ASP A 416 15.28 42.48 -5.28
C ASP A 416 16.62 42.76 -5.99
N VAL A 417 17.00 41.92 -6.96
CA VAL A 417 18.21 42.09 -7.77
C VAL A 417 18.15 43.37 -8.62
N ALA A 418 16.98 43.73 -9.14
CA ALA A 418 16.81 44.95 -9.94
C ALA A 418 16.99 46.23 -9.09
N VAL A 419 16.55 46.22 -7.83
CA VAL A 419 16.70 47.36 -6.90
C VAL A 419 18.16 47.59 -6.50
N LEU A 420 18.93 46.52 -6.31
CA LEU A 420 20.30 46.58 -5.79
C LEU A 420 21.39 46.83 -6.86
N GLY A 421 21.01 47.13 -8.11
CA GLY A 421 21.96 47.54 -9.15
C GLY A 421 22.95 46.47 -9.60
N GLY A 422 22.67 45.19 -9.33
CA GLY A 422 23.44 44.05 -9.85
C GLY A 422 24.65 43.59 -9.02
N GLU A 423 25.07 44.34 -8.00
CA GLU A 423 26.02 43.85 -6.99
C GLU A 423 25.28 42.97 -5.97
N LEU A 424 25.60 41.68 -5.95
CA LEU A 424 24.95 40.73 -5.04
C LEU A 424 25.71 40.75 -3.70
N SER A 425 25.03 41.07 -2.60
CA SER A 425 25.51 40.70 -1.26
C SER A 425 25.66 39.17 -1.19
N ASP A 426 26.49 38.66 -0.27
CA ASP A 426 26.70 37.21 -0.15
C ASP A 426 25.39 36.48 0.19
N GLU A 427 24.54 37.06 1.03
CA GLU A 427 23.19 36.55 1.32
C GLU A 427 22.30 36.48 0.06
N LEU A 428 22.39 37.48 -0.82
CA LEU A 428 21.62 37.50 -2.06
C LEU A 428 22.16 36.51 -3.08
N LYS A 429 23.47 36.21 -3.07
CA LYS A 429 24.06 35.14 -3.90
C LYS A 429 23.54 33.77 -3.47
N ASP A 430 23.53 33.48 -2.18
CA ASP A 430 23.05 32.19 -1.65
C ASP A 430 21.56 31.99 -1.95
N ARG A 431 20.76 33.05 -1.76
CA ARG A 431 19.34 33.03 -2.12
C ARG A 431 19.13 32.86 -3.64
N THR A 432 19.96 33.50 -4.46
CA THR A 432 19.92 33.33 -5.92
C THR A 432 20.25 31.90 -6.33
N GLN A 433 21.30 31.32 -5.74
CA GLN A 433 21.72 29.96 -5.98
C GLN A 433 20.60 28.97 -5.63
N SER A 434 20.02 29.09 -4.44
CA SER A 434 18.92 28.24 -3.96
C SER A 434 17.68 28.28 -4.85
N ILE A 435 17.28 29.47 -5.32
CA ILE A 435 16.14 29.62 -6.23
C ILE A 435 16.46 29.01 -7.61
N VAL A 436 17.65 29.27 -8.16
CA VAL A 436 18.08 28.69 -9.43
C VAL A 436 18.07 27.15 -9.35
N GLU A 437 18.63 26.58 -8.29
CA GLU A 437 18.63 25.13 -8.06
C GLU A 437 17.23 24.56 -7.95
N SER A 438 16.36 25.22 -7.19
CA SER A 438 14.99 24.76 -6.96
C SER A 438 14.14 24.83 -8.23
N VAL A 439 14.23 25.92 -9.00
CA VAL A 439 13.58 26.06 -10.32
C VAL A 439 14.12 24.99 -11.27
N MET A 440 15.44 24.79 -11.29
CA MET A 440 16.07 23.80 -12.17
C MET A 440 15.85 22.36 -11.73
N ALA A 441 15.39 22.10 -10.51
CA ALA A 441 15.02 20.76 -10.06
C ALA A 441 13.52 20.47 -10.23
N CYS A 442 12.68 21.47 -10.46
CA CYS A 442 11.25 21.30 -10.64
C CYS A 442 10.92 20.69 -12.02
N GLU A 443 9.96 19.77 -12.05
CA GLU A 443 9.54 19.08 -13.29
C GLU A 443 8.36 19.76 -13.98
N VAL A 444 7.81 20.83 -13.40
CA VAL A 444 6.84 21.70 -14.05
C VAL A 444 7.30 23.15 -13.90
N LEU A 445 7.18 23.95 -14.96
CA LEU A 445 7.79 25.28 -15.01
C LEU A 445 6.79 26.34 -15.45
N ASP A 446 6.90 27.53 -14.86
CA ASP A 446 6.29 28.75 -15.39
C ASP A 446 7.16 29.24 -16.57
N MET A 447 6.61 29.16 -17.78
CA MET A 447 7.33 29.49 -19.00
C MET A 447 7.60 30.99 -19.18
N ASP A 448 6.89 31.86 -18.45
CA ASP A 448 7.16 33.30 -18.44
C ASP A 448 8.32 33.65 -17.49
N ILE A 449 8.64 32.75 -16.55
CA ILE A 449 9.71 32.92 -15.58
C ILE A 449 11.02 32.29 -16.02
N LEU A 450 10.99 31.15 -16.71
CA LEU A 450 12.21 30.48 -17.15
C LEU A 450 13.19 31.41 -17.92
N PRO A 451 12.74 32.21 -18.93
CA PRO A 451 13.63 33.14 -19.63
C PRO A 451 14.19 34.25 -18.73
N LYS A 452 13.44 34.65 -17.69
CA LYS A 452 13.86 35.69 -16.73
C LYS A 452 14.88 35.17 -15.71
N VAL A 453 14.85 33.87 -15.43
CA VAL A 453 15.81 33.18 -14.56
C VAL A 453 17.10 32.82 -15.33
N ALA A 454 17.06 32.74 -16.67
CA ALA A 454 18.22 32.41 -17.49
C ALA A 454 19.49 33.28 -17.24
N PRO A 455 19.39 34.62 -17.07
CA PRO A 455 20.54 35.44 -16.68
C PRO A 455 21.10 35.09 -15.29
N LEU A 456 20.24 34.69 -14.35
CA LEU A 456 20.66 34.25 -13.01
C LEU A 456 21.40 32.91 -13.11
N ILE A 457 20.91 31.98 -13.94
CA ILE A 457 21.61 30.71 -14.25
C ILE A 457 23.00 31.00 -14.83
N GLN A 458 23.09 31.92 -15.79
CA GLN A 458 24.37 32.33 -16.38
C GLN A 458 25.31 32.88 -15.30
N LYS A 459 24.81 33.71 -14.39
CA LYS A 459 25.60 34.34 -13.33
C LYS A 459 26.08 33.34 -12.27
N THR A 460 25.22 32.42 -11.84
CA THR A 460 25.54 31.43 -10.81
C THR A 460 26.43 30.30 -11.31
N CYS A 461 26.30 29.94 -12.60
CA CYS A 461 26.99 28.80 -13.20
C CYS A 461 28.04 29.23 -14.24
N CYS A 462 28.48 30.50 -14.25
CA CYS A 462 29.34 31.06 -15.31
C CYS A 462 30.59 30.23 -15.57
N SER A 463 31.31 29.82 -14.51
CA SER A 463 32.55 29.04 -14.61
C SER A 463 32.35 27.71 -15.36
N ILE A 464 31.21 27.06 -15.15
CA ILE A 464 30.85 25.81 -15.82
C ILE A 464 30.39 26.09 -17.24
N ILE A 465 29.47 27.04 -17.42
CA ILE A 465 28.87 27.35 -18.71
C ILE A 465 29.94 27.77 -19.71
N ASP A 466 30.80 28.71 -19.34
CA ASP A 466 31.82 29.25 -20.24
C ASP A 466 32.90 28.23 -20.58
N SER A 467 33.26 27.33 -19.65
CA SER A 467 34.26 26.29 -19.89
C SER A 467 33.79 25.16 -20.80
N GLN A 468 32.47 24.94 -20.94
CA GLN A 468 31.92 23.80 -21.68
C GLN A 468 31.16 24.14 -22.97
N LYS A 469 31.17 25.41 -23.43
CA LYS A 469 30.46 25.82 -24.67
C LYS A 469 30.79 24.95 -25.88
N LYS A 470 32.07 24.63 -26.10
CA LYS A 470 32.49 23.74 -27.20
C LYS A 470 31.88 22.35 -27.07
N SER A 471 32.00 21.72 -25.89
CA SER A 471 31.41 20.40 -25.59
C SER A 471 29.89 20.39 -25.77
N TRP A 472 29.24 21.49 -25.40
CA TRP A 472 27.79 21.68 -25.52
C TRP A 472 27.36 21.74 -26.98
N SER A 473 28.04 22.54 -27.82
CA SER A 473 27.72 22.62 -29.25
C SER A 473 27.92 21.28 -29.96
N LEU A 474 28.99 20.55 -29.60
CA LEU A 474 29.23 19.18 -30.07
C LEU A 474 28.09 18.22 -29.70
N LEU A 475 27.48 18.37 -28.52
CA LEU A 475 26.33 17.54 -28.14
C LEU A 475 25.08 17.91 -28.96
N ARG A 476 24.82 19.22 -29.14
CA ARG A 476 23.63 19.74 -29.82
C ARG A 476 23.57 19.37 -31.30
N GLU A 477 24.70 19.42 -32.00
CA GLU A 477 24.79 19.09 -33.42
C GLU A 477 24.77 17.58 -33.68
N ARG A 478 24.96 16.77 -32.64
CA ARG A 478 25.08 15.32 -32.80
C ARG A 478 23.72 14.67 -32.99
N PRO A 479 23.55 13.78 -33.98
CA PRO A 479 22.32 13.02 -34.16
C PRO A 479 21.96 12.21 -32.91
N ALA A 480 20.65 12.08 -32.66
CA ALA A 480 20.13 11.17 -31.65
C ALA A 480 20.54 9.73 -31.97
N ARG A 481 20.73 8.90 -30.94
CA ARG A 481 21.03 7.48 -31.15
C ARG A 481 19.81 6.81 -31.79
N SER A 482 20.05 5.94 -32.76
CA SER A 482 19.00 5.11 -33.36
C SER A 482 18.40 4.11 -32.36
N THR A 483 19.19 3.68 -31.38
CA THR A 483 18.76 2.77 -30.30
C THR A 483 19.24 3.28 -28.94
N PRO A 484 18.34 3.49 -27.97
CA PRO A 484 18.71 3.88 -26.61
C PRO A 484 19.47 2.76 -25.89
N MET A 485 20.25 3.13 -24.87
CA MET A 485 20.93 2.13 -24.04
C MET A 485 19.90 1.40 -23.15
N PRO A 486 19.95 0.08 -23.01
CA PRO A 486 19.02 -0.65 -22.16
C PRO A 486 19.22 -0.37 -20.66
N PHE A 487 20.43 0.06 -20.28
CA PHE A 487 20.76 0.41 -18.91
C PHE A 487 21.87 1.47 -18.86
N ILE A 488 21.89 2.22 -17.76
CA ILE A 488 22.89 3.25 -17.46
C ILE A 488 23.37 3.15 -16.00
N PHE A 489 24.55 3.71 -15.74
CA PHE A 489 25.25 3.68 -14.45
C PHE A 489 25.66 2.27 -13.98
N ILE A 490 25.80 1.31 -14.89
CA ILE A 490 26.26 -0.05 -14.55
C ILE A 490 27.75 -0.16 -14.88
N ARG A 491 28.56 -0.53 -13.88
CA ARG A 491 29.98 -0.86 -14.09
C ARG A 491 30.06 -2.20 -14.85
N PRO A 492 30.64 -2.24 -16.07
CA PRO A 492 30.81 -3.50 -16.77
C PRO A 492 31.77 -4.40 -15.97
N LYS A 493 31.30 -5.58 -15.54
CA LYS A 493 32.19 -6.58 -14.94
C LYS A 493 33.19 -7.03 -16.01
N ARG A 494 34.48 -6.82 -15.76
CA ARG A 494 35.56 -7.38 -16.58
C ARG A 494 35.39 -8.90 -16.69
N GLY A 495 35.05 -9.39 -17.88
CA GLY A 495 35.29 -10.76 -18.34
C GLY A 495 34.23 -11.81 -18.04
N LYS A 496 33.36 -12.08 -19.03
CA LYS A 496 33.08 -13.44 -19.47
C LYS A 496 32.70 -13.39 -20.95
N ARG A 497 33.61 -13.86 -21.81
CA ARG A 497 33.33 -14.13 -23.22
C ARG A 497 32.15 -15.10 -23.31
N ASN A 498 31.24 -14.84 -24.25
CA ASN A 498 30.12 -15.69 -24.64
C ASN A 498 30.52 -17.17 -24.68
N SER A 499 29.77 -17.99 -23.95
CA SER A 499 29.52 -19.37 -24.33
C SER A 499 28.04 -19.68 -24.05
N ASN A 500 27.36 -20.11 -25.11
CA ASN A 500 26.00 -20.64 -25.06
C ASN A 500 25.88 -21.76 -24.02
N GLY A 501 24.79 -21.78 -23.25
CA GLY A 501 24.43 -22.94 -22.42
C GLY A 501 23.38 -22.65 -21.35
N LYS A 502 22.28 -23.42 -21.39
CA LYS A 502 21.10 -23.40 -20.52
C LYS A 502 21.38 -23.58 -19.01
N HIS A 503 20.47 -23.02 -18.20
CA HIS A 503 20.03 -23.34 -16.83
C HIS A 503 20.96 -24.13 -15.86
N SER A 504 21.17 -23.58 -14.65
CA SER A 504 20.70 -24.18 -13.37
C SER A 504 21.27 -23.44 -12.15
N SER A 505 20.50 -23.52 -11.08
CA SER A 505 20.51 -22.84 -9.78
C SER A 505 21.72 -23.02 -8.85
N LYS A 506 21.75 -22.11 -7.85
CA LYS A 506 22.41 -22.15 -6.53
C LYS A 506 23.95 -21.98 -6.48
N LYS A 507 24.37 -20.82 -5.95
CA LYS A 507 25.42 -20.77 -4.90
C LYS A 507 25.42 -19.45 -4.12
N GLU A 508 24.94 -19.56 -2.89
CA GLU A 508 25.58 -19.11 -1.64
C GLU A 508 26.27 -17.73 -1.63
N ARG A 509 25.55 -16.73 -1.12
CA ARG A 509 26.07 -15.41 -0.78
C ARG A 509 26.91 -15.51 0.50
N LYS A 510 28.21 -15.23 0.38
CA LYS A 510 29.04 -14.80 1.53
C LYS A 510 28.40 -13.56 2.15
N ARG A 511 27.98 -13.68 3.42
CA ARG A 511 27.45 -12.61 4.26
C ARG A 511 28.44 -11.43 4.32
N SER A 512 28.07 -10.32 3.68
CA SER A 512 28.56 -8.99 4.05
C SER A 512 27.99 -8.68 5.43
N ARG A 513 28.82 -8.21 6.38
CA ARG A 513 28.34 -7.67 7.67
C ARG A 513 27.63 -6.34 7.40
N VAL A 514 26.36 -6.42 7.01
CA VAL A 514 25.40 -5.33 7.20
C VAL A 514 24.75 -5.64 8.54
N VAL A 515 25.06 -4.83 9.56
CA VAL A 515 24.34 -4.89 10.83
C VAL A 515 22.96 -4.31 10.54
N TYR A 516 21.92 -5.13 10.67
CA TYR A 516 20.54 -4.70 10.53
C TYR A 516 20.21 -3.69 11.64
N HIS A 517 19.67 -2.54 11.24
CA HIS A 517 19.24 -1.45 12.11
C HIS A 517 17.85 -1.78 12.71
N GLN A 518 17.60 -1.36 13.96
CA GLN A 518 16.26 -1.34 14.59
C GLN A 518 15.72 0.09 14.49
N ASP A 519 14.47 0.23 14.03
CA ASP A 519 13.85 1.50 13.59
C ASP A 519 13.71 2.63 14.64
N ASP A 520 14.18 2.43 15.88
CA ASP A 520 14.02 3.38 17.00
C ASP A 520 15.26 4.27 17.28
N GLU A 521 16.41 4.05 16.62
CA GLU A 521 17.63 4.83 16.92
C GLU A 521 17.75 6.11 16.05
N THR A 522 17.81 7.27 16.72
CA THR A 522 17.97 8.58 16.06
C THR A 522 19.44 8.91 15.80
N CYS A 523 19.73 9.46 14.61
CA CYS A 523 21.09 9.88 14.26
C CYS A 523 21.62 10.94 15.24
N SER A 524 22.82 10.70 15.75
CA SER A 524 23.46 11.48 16.82
C SER A 524 24.31 12.67 16.37
N ALA A 525 24.20 13.08 15.09
CA ALA A 525 24.88 14.26 14.56
C ALA A 525 24.22 15.55 15.09
N ASP A 526 25.01 16.60 15.37
CA ASP A 526 24.47 17.92 15.77
C ASP A 526 23.53 18.51 14.71
N THR A 527 23.84 18.25 13.44
CA THR A 527 23.03 18.65 12.29
C THR A 527 22.65 17.40 11.51
N CYS A 528 21.58 16.72 11.94
CA CYS A 528 21.06 15.56 11.22
C CYS A 528 20.29 16.02 9.98
N LEU A 529 20.70 15.54 8.80
CA LEU A 529 20.08 15.83 7.50
C LEU A 529 18.80 15.01 7.25
N LYS A 530 18.42 14.15 8.21
CA LYS A 530 17.27 13.23 8.14
C LYS A 530 17.11 12.55 6.77
N PRO A 531 18.16 11.91 6.21
CA PRO A 531 18.04 11.16 4.97
C PRO A 531 17.00 10.05 5.11
N TYR A 532 16.23 9.77 4.06
CA TYR A 532 15.15 8.78 4.05
C TYR A 532 15.39 7.70 2.98
N GLY A 533 14.88 6.49 3.23
CA GLY A 533 14.90 5.34 2.32
C GLY A 533 15.67 4.12 2.86
N GLU A 534 15.40 2.93 2.32
CA GLU A 534 16.03 1.66 2.74
C GLU A 534 17.56 1.60 2.51
N THR A 535 18.12 2.60 1.83
CA THR A 535 19.53 2.65 1.40
C THR A 535 20.38 3.65 2.19
N VAL A 536 19.82 4.26 3.24
CA VAL A 536 20.56 5.19 4.11
C VAL A 536 21.71 4.45 4.81
N GLY A 537 22.94 4.91 4.59
CA GLY A 537 24.12 4.31 5.19
C GLY A 537 24.31 4.75 6.64
N TRP A 538 24.55 3.80 7.55
CA TRP A 538 24.76 4.04 8.98
C TRP A 538 26.14 3.60 9.43
N ILE A 539 26.78 4.40 10.29
CA ILE A 539 28.01 4.04 11.00
C ILE A 539 27.85 4.19 12.51
N LEU A 540 28.44 3.27 13.25
CA LEU A 540 28.52 3.30 14.71
C LEU A 540 29.86 3.91 15.14
N CYS A 541 29.84 4.81 16.13
CA CYS A 541 31.07 5.27 16.78
C CYS A 541 31.62 4.20 17.73
N GLU A 542 32.85 3.73 17.48
CA GLU A 542 33.51 2.68 18.25
C GLU A 542 34.39 3.21 19.41
N ALA A 543 34.55 4.54 19.53
CA ALA A 543 35.32 5.19 20.60
C ALA A 543 34.55 5.35 21.93
N GLY A 544 33.59 4.46 22.21
CA GLY A 544 32.94 4.34 23.51
C GLY A 544 31.59 5.05 23.68
N CYS A 545 31.19 5.99 22.80
CA CYS A 545 29.84 6.55 22.90
C CYS A 545 28.75 5.67 22.26
N ALA A 546 29.14 4.69 21.43
CA ALA A 546 28.24 3.76 20.75
C ALA A 546 27.04 4.44 20.07
N ARG A 547 27.24 5.68 19.59
CA ARG A 547 26.21 6.46 18.91
C ARG A 547 26.23 6.21 17.41
N TRP A 548 25.05 6.20 16.82
CA TRP A 548 24.87 5.99 15.39
C TRP A 548 24.79 7.31 14.61
N TYR A 549 25.39 7.30 13.44
CA TYR A 549 25.45 8.45 12.54
C TYR A 549 25.13 7.99 11.11
N HIS A 550 24.30 8.74 10.39
CA HIS A 550 24.19 8.55 8.95
C HIS A 550 25.50 8.96 8.28
N TYR A 551 25.94 8.24 7.25
CA TYR A 551 27.15 8.57 6.49
C TYR A 551 27.12 10.03 6.00
N VAL A 552 25.98 10.46 5.41
CA VAL A 552 25.80 11.83 4.94
C VAL A 552 25.89 12.89 6.06
N CYS A 553 25.39 12.61 7.26
CA CYS A 553 25.35 13.58 8.36
C CYS A 553 26.74 13.91 8.93
N ILE A 554 27.76 13.11 8.57
CA ILE A 554 29.15 13.28 8.99
C ILE A 554 30.10 13.45 7.79
N GLY A 555 29.55 13.69 6.59
CA GLY A 555 30.33 13.94 5.37
C GLY A 555 31.09 12.71 4.85
N MET A 556 30.65 11.49 5.18
CA MET A 556 31.30 10.24 4.78
C MET A 556 30.60 9.60 3.58
N THR A 557 31.37 8.96 2.69
CA THR A 557 30.84 8.17 1.56
C THR A 557 30.71 6.70 1.92
N ALA A 558 29.87 5.97 1.19
CA ALA A 558 29.70 4.53 1.39
C ALA A 558 31.00 3.74 1.13
N GLU A 559 31.82 4.16 0.17
CA GLU A 559 33.15 3.58 -0.05
C GLU A 559 34.11 3.87 1.11
N SER A 560 34.12 5.10 1.62
CA SER A 560 34.95 5.49 2.76
C SER A 560 34.59 4.66 3.99
N ALA A 561 33.30 4.55 4.30
CA ALA A 561 32.77 3.72 5.39
C ALA A 561 33.20 2.26 5.27
N LYS A 562 33.15 1.67 4.07
CA LYS A 562 33.59 0.28 3.82
C LYS A 562 35.10 0.09 3.99
N SER A 563 35.88 1.12 3.72
CA SER A 563 37.34 1.09 3.85
C SER A 563 37.84 1.44 5.26
N LEU A 564 36.97 2.02 6.11
CA LEU A 564 37.30 2.46 7.45
C LEU A 564 37.23 1.28 8.42
N PRO A 565 38.32 0.92 9.13
CA PRO A 565 38.30 -0.20 10.08
C PRO A 565 37.47 0.11 11.33
N SER A 566 37.46 1.37 11.78
CA SER A 566 36.67 1.86 12.93
C SER A 566 36.37 3.34 12.77
N TYR A 567 35.17 3.77 13.17
CA TYR A 567 34.76 5.17 13.16
C TYR A 567 34.79 5.78 14.56
N ILE A 568 35.39 6.97 14.67
CA ILE A 568 35.44 7.77 15.90
C ILE A 568 34.73 9.09 15.60
N CYS A 569 33.60 9.35 16.26
CA CYS A 569 32.85 10.59 16.03
C CYS A 569 33.60 11.81 16.57
N TYR A 570 33.26 12.99 16.04
CA TYR A 570 33.90 14.26 16.42
C TYR A 570 33.88 14.53 17.94
N ARG A 571 32.83 14.11 18.66
CA ARG A 571 32.73 14.24 20.13
C ARG A 571 33.70 13.31 20.90
N CYS A 572 33.98 12.13 20.35
CA CYS A 572 34.95 11.19 20.93
C CYS A 572 36.39 11.51 20.50
N SER A 573 36.55 12.13 19.32
CA SER A 573 37.86 12.54 18.81
C SER A 573 38.49 13.66 19.64
N SER A 574 37.67 14.56 20.21
CA SER A 574 38.14 15.65 21.08
C SER A 574 38.47 15.21 22.51
N SER A 575 38.05 14.01 22.93
CA SER A 575 38.31 13.42 24.25
C SER A 575 39.50 12.44 24.25
N THR A 576 40.03 12.09 23.07
CA THR A 576 41.16 11.16 22.92
C THR A 576 42.38 11.93 22.41
N GLN A 577 43.35 12.19 23.29
CA GLN A 577 44.63 12.77 22.87
C GLN A 577 45.35 11.80 21.90
N GLN A 578 45.63 12.33 20.69
CA GLN A 578 46.60 11.88 19.67
C GLN A 578 46.44 10.45 19.09
N VAL A 579 45.90 10.35 17.86
CA VAL A 579 46.60 9.82 16.65
C VAL A 579 45.88 10.32 15.38
N ALA A 580 46.63 11.02 14.53
CA ALA A 580 46.46 11.35 13.09
C ALA A 580 45.09 11.86 12.55
N GLN A 581 45.10 13.13 12.16
CA GLN A 581 44.05 13.88 11.47
C GLN A 581 43.89 13.50 9.99
N HIS A 582 42.67 13.62 9.46
CA HIS A 582 42.43 14.29 8.17
C HIS A 582 41.31 15.33 8.36
N PRO A 583 41.41 16.54 7.75
CA PRO A 583 40.57 17.67 8.13
C PRO A 583 39.17 17.59 7.51
N VAL A 584 38.18 17.92 8.32
CA VAL A 584 36.83 18.31 7.91
C VAL A 584 36.93 19.71 7.29
N ALA A 585 36.51 19.86 6.03
CA ALA A 585 36.30 21.17 5.42
C ALA A 585 34.87 21.62 5.69
N VAL A 586 34.78 22.82 6.28
CA VAL A 586 33.58 23.65 6.44
C VAL A 586 33.13 24.16 5.08
#